data_AF-A0A1A8NCL8-F1
#
_entry.id   AF-A0A1A8NCL8-F1
#
_cell.length_a   1.000
_cell.length_b   1.000
_cell.length_c   1.000
_cell.angle_alpha   90.00
_cell.angle_beta   90.00
_cell.angle_gamma   90.00
#
_symmetry.space_group_name_H-M   'P 1'
#
loop_
_entity.id
_entity.type
_entity.pdbx_description
1 polymer ?
#
loop_
_entity_poly.entity_id
_entity_poly.type
_entity_poly.pdbx_seq_one_letter_code
_entity_poly.pdbx_strand_id
1 'polypeptide(L)'
;MLNHVSGNTTNMTVHLRRHHPDAKTSGGREKQQQPSMQQALPESFRQPFTRDSKRAKEIDRAIATFIAVDMRPFSVVDKIGFREMLRVLEPRYNLPSRTYFTETAVPALYNETKAKLETAVRLDVKSFLTITAHYIDPEWQMKSSVLQTRLIESHATNYLAKALSEAVEDWKLERAK
;
A
#
# COMPACT_ATOMS: atom_id res chain seq x y z
N MET A 1 0.16 2.55 45.90
CA MET A 1 1.09 2.08 44.85
C MET A 1 2.24 3.07 44.76
N LEU A 2 3.47 2.57 44.80
CA LEU A 2 4.70 3.34 45.00
C LEU A 2 4.99 4.27 43.82
N ASN A 3 5.01 5.58 44.05
CA ASN A 3 5.60 6.53 43.11
C ASN A 3 7.09 6.68 43.43
N HIS A 4 7.89 6.02 42.61
CA HIS A 4 9.34 6.18 42.57
C HIS A 4 9.65 7.62 42.15
N VAL A 5 10.13 8.46 43.09
CA VAL A 5 10.51 9.84 42.79
C VAL A 5 11.96 9.83 42.32
N SER A 6 12.13 10.07 41.03
CA SER A 6 13.40 10.30 40.35
C SER A 6 14.18 11.45 41.01
N GLY A 7 15.47 11.21 41.28
CA GLY A 7 16.38 12.13 41.95
C GLY A 7 16.72 13.34 41.09
N ASN A 8 16.06 14.46 41.36
CA ASN A 8 16.51 15.78 40.94
C ASN A 8 16.63 16.70 42.18
N THR A 9 17.52 17.70 42.10
CA THR A 9 17.75 18.66 43.20
C THR A 9 16.54 19.57 43.44
N THR A 10 15.65 19.69 42.46
CA THR A 10 14.39 20.45 42.54
C THR A 10 13.46 19.87 43.60
N ASN A 11 13.34 18.54 43.69
CA ASN A 11 12.50 17.88 44.69
C ASN A 11 13.02 18.07 46.12
N MET A 12 14.34 17.98 46.31
CA MET A 12 14.98 18.21 47.61
C MET A 12 14.79 19.66 48.08
N THR A 13 14.90 20.62 47.15
CA THR A 13 14.70 22.05 47.45
C THR A 13 13.26 22.36 47.88
N VAL A 14 12.28 21.71 47.26
CA VAL A 14 10.86 21.85 47.62
C VAL A 14 10.56 21.20 48.97
N HIS A 15 11.12 20.01 49.24
CA HIS A 15 10.95 19.31 50.52
C HIS A 15 11.52 20.11 51.68
N LEU A 16 12.76 20.62 51.55
CA LEU A 16 13.43 21.43 52.56
C LEU A 16 12.62 22.69 52.90
N ARG A 17 12.07 23.39 51.90
CA ARG A 17 11.19 24.56 52.14
C ARG A 17 9.90 24.25 52.88
N ARG A 18 9.34 23.04 52.69
CA ARG A 18 8.04 22.67 53.25
C ARG A 18 8.13 22.09 54.65
N HIS A 19 9.16 21.31 54.92
CA HIS A 19 9.29 20.55 56.17
C HIS A 19 10.40 21.07 57.08
N HIS A 20 11.33 21.87 56.55
CA HIS A 20 12.45 22.43 57.29
C HIS A 20 12.64 23.93 56.97
N PRO A 21 11.66 24.79 57.33
CA PRO A 21 11.71 26.22 57.00
C PRO A 21 12.94 26.95 57.56
N ASP A 22 13.54 26.45 58.65
CA ASP A 22 14.75 26.99 59.27
C ASP A 22 16.05 26.48 58.64
N ALA A 23 15.97 25.50 57.73
CA ALA A 23 17.13 25.03 56.98
C ALA A 23 17.55 26.12 56.00
N LYS A 24 18.55 26.92 56.39
CA LYS A 24 19.20 27.90 55.52
C LYS A 24 19.86 27.16 54.36
N THR A 25 19.20 27.10 53.21
CA THR A 25 19.87 26.72 51.95
C THR A 25 20.84 27.84 51.59
N SER A 26 22.11 27.70 52.00
CA SER A 26 23.21 28.65 51.84
C SER A 26 23.73 28.74 50.39
N GLY A 27 22.83 28.72 49.42
CA GLY A 27 23.11 28.82 47.99
C GLY A 27 22.17 29.79 47.32
N GLY A 28 22.01 30.99 47.89
CA GLY A 28 21.33 32.10 47.23
C GLY A 28 22.16 32.58 46.05
N ARG A 29 22.05 31.92 44.88
CA ARG A 29 22.39 32.59 43.62
C ARG A 29 21.42 33.76 43.48
N GLU A 30 21.96 34.97 43.47
CA GLU A 30 21.24 36.16 43.00
C GLU A 30 20.52 35.79 41.72
N LYS A 31 19.20 36.01 41.69
CA LYS A 31 18.42 35.88 40.45
C LYS A 31 18.84 37.02 39.52
N GLN A 32 19.97 36.87 38.85
CA GLN A 32 20.08 37.41 37.51
C GLN A 32 18.92 36.78 36.75
N GLN A 33 17.94 37.59 36.35
CA GLN A 33 16.92 37.19 35.39
C GLN A 33 17.65 36.87 34.10
N GLN A 34 18.19 35.65 34.00
CA GLN A 34 18.47 35.07 32.71
C GLN A 34 17.12 34.96 32.03
N PRO A 35 16.92 35.58 30.85
CA PRO A 35 15.74 35.29 30.08
C PRO A 35 15.72 33.78 29.91
N SER A 36 14.62 33.16 30.34
CA SER A 36 14.30 31.81 29.96
C SER A 36 14.23 31.82 28.44
N MET A 37 15.36 31.57 27.76
CA MET A 37 15.34 31.04 26.41
C MET A 37 14.65 29.69 26.56
N GLN A 38 13.32 29.68 26.43
CA GLN A 38 12.70 28.56 25.74
C GLN A 38 13.52 28.44 24.47
N GLN A 39 14.38 27.42 24.41
CA GLN A 39 15.06 27.08 23.18
C GLN A 39 13.94 26.75 22.21
N ALA A 40 13.56 27.74 21.40
CA ALA A 40 12.72 27.50 20.25
C ALA A 40 13.37 26.33 19.51
N LEU A 41 12.57 25.32 19.15
CA LEU A 41 13.02 24.22 18.33
C LEU A 41 13.97 24.78 17.26
N PRO A 42 15.21 24.26 17.16
CA PRO A 42 16.20 24.79 16.23
C PRO A 42 15.57 25.01 14.86
N GLU A 43 15.93 26.10 14.17
CA GLU A 43 15.38 26.44 12.83
C GLU A 43 15.43 25.26 11.85
N SER A 44 16.40 24.36 12.05
CA SER A 44 16.55 23.08 11.33
C SER A 44 15.34 22.13 11.43
N PHE A 45 14.52 22.22 12.48
CA PHE A 45 13.26 21.48 12.60
C PHE A 45 12.14 22.05 11.74
N ARG A 46 12.27 23.28 11.22
CA ARG A 46 11.32 23.90 10.28
C ARG A 46 11.72 23.74 8.82
N GLN A 47 12.95 23.30 8.54
CA GLN A 47 13.44 23.15 7.19
C GLN A 47 12.65 22.05 6.45
N PRO A 48 12.26 22.29 5.18
CA PRO A 48 11.68 21.26 4.33
C PRO A 48 12.61 20.06 4.21
N PHE A 49 12.03 18.88 4.03
CA PHE A 49 12.81 17.67 3.85
C PHE A 49 13.60 17.72 2.55
N THR A 50 14.86 17.29 2.65
CA THR A 50 15.65 16.94 1.46
C THR A 50 15.07 15.68 0.81
N ARG A 51 15.32 15.52 -0.50
CA ARG A 51 14.89 14.33 -1.26
C ARG A 51 15.46 13.03 -0.70
N ASP A 52 16.63 13.10 -0.07
CA ASP A 52 17.28 11.94 0.54
C ASP A 52 16.82 11.59 1.94
N SER A 53 15.98 12.44 2.56
CA SER A 53 15.47 12.14 3.88
C SER A 53 14.65 10.84 3.87
N LYS A 54 14.89 10.01 4.88
CA LYS A 54 14.16 8.75 5.06
C LYS A 54 12.64 9.01 5.11
N ARG A 55 12.22 10.06 5.82
CA ARG A 55 10.82 10.45 5.97
C ARG A 55 10.18 10.86 4.64
N ALA A 56 10.85 11.64 3.80
CA ALA A 56 10.32 11.98 2.48
C ALA A 56 10.15 10.75 1.58
N LYS A 57 11.12 9.83 1.60
CA LYS A 57 11.05 8.56 0.85
C LYS A 57 9.90 7.66 1.35
N GLU A 58 9.64 7.63 2.66
CA GLU A 58 8.49 6.93 3.24
C GLU A 58 7.16 7.52 2.74
N ILE A 59 7.04 8.86 2.69
CA ILE A 59 5.84 9.54 2.20
C ILE A 59 5.68 9.33 0.69
N ASP A 60 6.75 9.46 -0.10
CA ASP A 60 6.75 9.17 -1.54
C ASP A 60 6.19 7.76 -1.80
N ARG A 61 6.66 6.76 -1.05
CA ARG A 61 6.19 5.39 -1.15
C ARG A 61 4.71 5.25 -0.73
N ALA A 62 4.29 5.93 0.32
CA ALA A 62 2.89 5.90 0.76
C ALA A 62 1.96 6.49 -0.32
N ILE A 63 2.34 7.60 -0.94
CA ILE A 63 1.58 8.21 -2.04
C ILE A 63 1.57 7.30 -3.27
N ALA A 64 2.71 6.71 -3.65
CA ALA A 64 2.77 5.75 -4.75
C ALA A 64 1.88 4.53 -4.48
N THR A 65 1.83 4.06 -3.24
CA THR A 65 0.95 2.96 -2.81
C THR A 65 -0.51 3.36 -2.90
N PHE A 66 -0.88 4.55 -2.41
CA PHE A 66 -2.24 5.09 -2.56
C PHE A 66 -2.67 5.17 -4.02
N ILE A 67 -1.80 5.67 -4.91
CA ILE A 67 -2.07 5.73 -6.34
C ILE A 67 -2.31 4.34 -6.92
N ALA A 68 -1.42 3.38 -6.62
CA ALA A 68 -1.47 2.04 -7.21
C ALA A 68 -2.62 1.19 -6.65
N VAL A 69 -2.81 1.16 -5.33
CA VAL A 69 -3.84 0.32 -4.67
C VAL A 69 -5.24 0.83 -4.98
N ASP A 70 -5.46 2.14 -4.94
CA ASP A 70 -6.78 2.72 -5.18
C ASP A 70 -7.01 3.08 -6.66
N MET A 71 -6.09 2.69 -7.55
CA MET A 71 -6.15 2.95 -9.00
C MET A 71 -6.42 4.43 -9.32
N ARG A 72 -5.77 5.35 -8.58
CA ARG A 72 -5.97 6.78 -8.78
C ARG A 72 -5.21 7.25 -10.02
N PRO A 73 -5.74 8.25 -10.75
CA PRO A 73 -4.97 8.88 -11.79
C PRO A 73 -3.76 9.60 -11.19
N PHE A 74 -2.61 9.53 -11.86
CA PHE A 74 -1.38 10.23 -11.41
C PHE A 74 -1.59 11.74 -11.22
N SER A 75 -2.58 12.35 -11.89
CA SER A 75 -2.96 13.75 -11.72
C SER A 75 -3.48 14.11 -10.33
N VAL A 76 -3.72 13.13 -9.45
CA VAL A 76 -4.12 13.37 -8.06
C VAL A 76 -3.12 14.24 -7.29
N VAL A 77 -1.82 14.10 -7.55
CA VAL A 77 -0.76 14.87 -6.87
C VAL A 77 -0.75 16.35 -7.25
N ASP A 78 -1.38 16.69 -8.37
CA ASP A 78 -1.52 18.07 -8.84
C ASP A 78 -2.82 18.72 -8.31
N LYS A 79 -3.73 17.94 -7.69
CA LYS A 79 -5.01 18.47 -7.20
C LYS A 79 -4.83 19.29 -5.94
N ILE A 80 -5.47 20.47 -5.93
CA ILE A 80 -5.37 21.45 -4.84
C ILE A 80 -5.73 20.82 -3.49
N GLY A 81 -6.85 20.08 -3.41
CA GLY A 81 -7.28 19.44 -2.17
C GLY A 81 -6.28 18.41 -1.63
N PHE A 82 -5.63 17.65 -2.52
CA PHE A 82 -4.60 16.68 -2.12
C PHE A 82 -3.35 17.36 -1.58
N ARG A 83 -2.90 18.43 -2.26
CA ARG A 83 -1.74 19.23 -1.83
C ARG A 83 -2.00 19.94 -0.49
N GLU A 84 -3.21 20.46 -0.30
CA GLU A 84 -3.60 21.10 0.95
C GLU A 84 -3.64 20.12 2.11
N MET A 85 -4.20 18.93 1.89
CA MET A 85 -4.18 17.85 2.87
C MET A 85 -2.74 17.49 3.29
N LEU A 86 -1.83 17.32 2.34
CA LEU A 86 -0.42 17.03 2.66
C LEU A 86 0.27 18.18 3.40
N ARG A 87 -0.06 19.44 3.06
CA ARG A 87 0.49 20.61 3.76
C ARG A 87 0.08 20.65 5.23
N VAL A 88 -1.14 20.22 5.55
CA VAL A 88 -1.61 20.13 6.94
C VAL A 88 -0.97 18.95 7.67
N LEU A 89 -0.91 17.79 7.01
CA LEU A 89 -0.41 16.55 7.63
C LEU A 89 1.11 16.54 7.83
N GLU A 90 1.87 17.02 6.85
CA GLU A 90 3.33 17.08 6.89
C GLU A 90 3.83 18.33 6.15
N PRO A 91 3.85 19.50 6.82
CA PRO A 91 4.20 20.78 6.19
C PRO A 91 5.62 20.84 5.61
N ARG A 92 6.52 19.98 6.09
CA ARG A 92 7.93 19.92 5.68
C ARG A 92 8.14 19.09 4.43
N TYR A 93 7.13 18.34 3.99
CA TYR A 93 7.24 17.46 2.84
C TYR A 93 7.08 18.21 1.52
N ASN A 94 8.09 18.08 0.67
CA ASN A 94 8.06 18.60 -0.69
C ASN A 94 7.52 17.53 -1.64
N LEU A 95 6.26 17.67 -2.03
CA LEU A 95 5.59 16.74 -2.94
C LEU A 95 6.29 16.73 -4.32
N PRO A 96 6.78 15.56 -4.80
CA PRO A 96 7.34 15.42 -6.14
C PRO A 96 6.33 15.66 -7.25
N SER A 97 6.85 15.86 -8.46
CA SER A 97 6.01 16.04 -9.64
C SER A 97 5.25 14.76 -9.99
N ARG A 98 4.13 14.93 -10.71
CA ARG A 98 3.41 13.82 -11.33
C ARG A 98 4.33 12.90 -12.13
N THR A 99 5.27 13.46 -12.88
CA THR A 99 6.27 12.71 -13.67
C THR A 99 7.08 11.76 -12.79
N TYR A 100 7.53 12.19 -11.61
CA TYR A 100 8.24 11.32 -10.68
C TYR A 100 7.41 10.11 -10.25
N PHE A 101 6.12 10.30 -9.98
CA PHE A 101 5.24 9.18 -9.62
C PHE A 101 4.99 8.24 -10.80
N THR A 102 4.79 8.78 -12.00
CA THR A 102 4.58 8.01 -13.23
C THR A 102 5.81 7.20 -13.65
N GLU A 103 7.00 7.80 -13.59
CA GLU A 103 8.21 7.24 -14.21
C GLU A 103 9.17 6.60 -13.19
N THR A 104 9.01 6.88 -11.90
CA THR A 104 9.94 6.38 -10.88
C THR A 104 9.23 5.63 -9.76
N ALA A 105 8.39 6.31 -8.96
CA ALA A 105 7.90 5.74 -7.71
C ALA A 105 6.95 4.56 -7.91
N VAL A 106 5.96 4.68 -8.81
CA VAL A 106 5.00 3.60 -9.09
C VAL A 106 5.65 2.46 -9.89
N PRO A 107 6.48 2.70 -10.93
CA PRO A 107 7.23 1.62 -11.57
C PRO A 107 8.15 0.84 -10.62
N ALA A 108 8.82 1.52 -9.67
CA ALA A 108 9.63 0.85 -8.66
C ALA A 108 8.78 -0.06 -7.75
N LEU A 109 7.61 0.43 -7.30
CA LEU A 109 6.66 -0.35 -6.51
C LEU A 109 6.14 -1.58 -7.28
N TYR A 110 5.85 -1.42 -8.58
CA TYR A 110 5.46 -2.52 -9.45
C TYR A 110 6.56 -3.59 -9.55
N ASN A 111 7.80 -3.20 -9.81
CA ASN A 111 8.92 -4.15 -9.94
C ASN A 111 9.18 -4.92 -8.64
N GLU A 112 9.09 -4.25 -7.48
CA GLU A 112 9.19 -4.92 -6.17
C GLU A 112 8.07 -5.94 -5.97
N THR A 113 6.84 -5.58 -6.35
CA THR A 113 5.67 -6.46 -6.22
C THR A 113 5.76 -7.64 -7.19
N LYS A 114 6.20 -7.40 -8.43
CA LYS A 114 6.46 -8.41 -9.45
C LYS A 114 7.50 -9.42 -8.97
N ALA A 115 8.62 -8.97 -8.41
CA ALA A 115 9.64 -9.88 -7.88
C ALA A 115 9.14 -10.78 -6.73
N LYS A 116 8.27 -10.23 -5.85
CA LYS A 116 7.60 -11.03 -4.81
C LYS A 116 6.61 -12.04 -5.41
N LEU A 117 5.90 -11.69 -6.47
CA LEU A 117 5.00 -12.59 -7.17
C LEU A 117 5.76 -13.68 -7.94
N GLU A 118 6.88 -13.37 -8.60
CA GLU A 118 7.68 -14.35 -9.35
C GLU A 118 8.20 -15.49 -8.46
N THR A 119 8.44 -15.20 -7.18
CA THR A 119 8.86 -16.21 -6.19
C THR A 119 7.68 -17.00 -5.59
N ALA A 120 6.47 -16.44 -5.60
CA ALA A 120 5.30 -17.03 -4.95
C ALA A 120 4.31 -17.69 -5.92
N VAL A 121 4.26 -17.26 -7.19
CA VAL A 121 3.25 -17.66 -8.16
C VAL A 121 3.86 -18.56 -9.20
N ARG A 122 3.42 -19.82 -9.18
CA ARG A 122 3.53 -20.72 -10.33
C ARG A 122 2.28 -20.52 -11.18
N LEU A 123 2.44 -19.99 -12.39
CA LEU A 123 1.32 -19.84 -13.33
C LEU A 123 0.74 -21.21 -13.66
N ASP A 124 -0.49 -21.48 -13.21
CA ASP A 124 -1.27 -22.65 -13.60
C ASP A 124 -2.10 -22.28 -14.84
N VAL A 125 -1.44 -22.27 -16.01
CA VAL A 125 -2.11 -21.97 -17.28
C VAL A 125 -2.93 -23.20 -17.68
N LYS A 126 -4.25 -23.08 -17.54
CA LYS A 126 -5.22 -24.12 -17.88
C LYS A 126 -5.87 -23.82 -19.22
N SER A 127 -5.78 -24.76 -20.15
CA SER A 127 -6.48 -24.71 -21.43
C SER A 127 -7.80 -25.44 -21.33
N PHE A 128 -8.88 -24.87 -21.87
CA PHE A 128 -10.20 -25.50 -21.85
C PHE A 128 -10.69 -25.74 -23.29
N LEU A 129 -11.36 -26.87 -23.49
CA LEU A 129 -12.12 -27.16 -24.70
C LEU A 129 -13.60 -27.09 -24.38
N THR A 130 -14.34 -26.27 -25.13
CA THR A 130 -15.80 -26.20 -25.06
C THR A 130 -16.40 -26.72 -26.36
N ILE A 131 -17.34 -27.63 -26.25
CA ILE A 131 -18.06 -28.24 -27.37
C ILE A 131 -19.50 -27.74 -27.34
N THR A 132 -19.94 -27.14 -28.44
CA THR A 132 -21.27 -26.54 -28.58
C THR A 132 -22.01 -27.23 -29.73
N ALA A 133 -23.22 -27.71 -29.45
CA ALA A 133 -24.13 -28.19 -30.48
C ALA A 133 -24.94 -27.04 -31.05
N HIS A 134 -25.02 -27.01 -32.37
CA HIS A 134 -25.91 -26.13 -33.11
C HIS A 134 -26.93 -26.96 -33.87
N TYR A 135 -28.21 -26.62 -33.75
CA TYR A 135 -29.30 -27.31 -34.43
C TYR A 135 -30.42 -26.34 -34.78
N ILE A 136 -31.30 -26.73 -35.69
CA ILE A 136 -32.50 -25.97 -36.03
C ILE A 136 -33.68 -26.71 -35.40
N ASP A 137 -34.52 -26.01 -34.65
CA ASP A 137 -35.73 -26.57 -34.05
C ASP A 137 -36.88 -26.70 -35.09
N PRO A 138 -37.97 -27.41 -34.76
CA PRO A 138 -39.14 -27.52 -35.65
C PRO A 138 -39.77 -26.19 -36.06
N GLU A 139 -39.58 -25.14 -35.26
CA GLU A 139 -40.03 -23.77 -35.53
C GLU A 139 -39.08 -23.00 -36.47
N TRP A 140 -38.11 -23.69 -37.08
CA TRP A 140 -37.08 -23.11 -37.95
C TRP A 140 -36.29 -22.01 -37.23
N GLN A 141 -35.94 -22.25 -35.97
CA GLN A 141 -35.07 -21.37 -35.18
C GLN A 141 -33.75 -22.07 -34.92
N MET A 142 -32.65 -21.36 -35.17
CA MET A 142 -31.33 -21.84 -34.80
C MET A 142 -31.19 -21.83 -33.27
N LYS A 143 -30.83 -22.98 -32.71
CA LYS A 143 -30.48 -23.17 -31.31
C LYS A 143 -28.99 -23.48 -31.17
N SER A 144 -28.46 -23.08 -30.02
CA SER A 144 -27.09 -23.35 -29.61
C SER A 144 -27.13 -23.86 -28.18
N SER A 145 -26.44 -24.96 -27.89
CA SER A 145 -26.37 -25.55 -26.55
C SER A 145 -24.95 -26.01 -26.28
N VAL A 146 -24.36 -25.51 -25.19
CA VAL A 146 -23.05 -25.98 -24.73
C VAL A 146 -23.24 -27.39 -24.18
N LEU A 147 -22.58 -28.35 -24.80
CA LEU A 147 -22.62 -29.74 -24.39
C LEU A 147 -21.64 -29.98 -23.23
N GLN A 148 -20.40 -29.51 -23.39
CA GLN A 148 -19.38 -29.75 -22.37
C GLN A 148 -18.28 -28.70 -22.45
N THR A 149 -17.76 -28.33 -21.28
CA THR A 149 -16.49 -27.61 -21.13
C THR A 149 -15.58 -28.46 -20.26
N ARG A 150 -14.36 -28.75 -20.72
CA ARG A 150 -13.37 -29.51 -19.95
C ARG A 150 -11.99 -28.91 -20.03
N LEU A 151 -11.19 -29.20 -19.02
CA LEU A 151 -9.76 -28.94 -19.04
C LEU A 151 -9.09 -29.84 -20.08
N ILE A 152 -8.20 -29.28 -20.88
CA ILE A 152 -7.31 -30.01 -21.79
C ILE A 152 -5.86 -29.67 -21.45
N GLU A 153 -5.04 -30.70 -21.32
CA GLU A 153 -3.62 -30.53 -21.01
C GLU A 153 -2.78 -30.28 -22.27
N SER A 154 -3.30 -30.64 -23.44
CA SER A 154 -2.62 -30.50 -24.73
C SER A 154 -3.59 -30.13 -25.85
N HIS A 155 -3.14 -29.25 -26.74
CA HIS A 155 -3.85 -28.87 -27.97
C HIS A 155 -3.49 -29.76 -29.16
N ALA A 156 -2.70 -30.81 -28.97
CA ALA A 156 -2.38 -31.71 -30.05
C ALA A 156 -3.67 -32.36 -30.60
N THR A 157 -3.73 -32.47 -31.93
CA THR A 157 -4.94 -32.82 -32.68
C THR A 157 -5.55 -34.15 -32.27
N ASN A 158 -4.73 -35.10 -31.85
CA ASN A 158 -5.16 -36.39 -31.33
C ASN A 158 -5.97 -36.28 -30.02
N TYR A 159 -5.57 -35.41 -29.09
CA TYR A 159 -6.32 -35.19 -27.85
C TYR A 159 -7.64 -34.46 -28.10
N LEU A 160 -7.65 -33.50 -29.03
CA LEU A 160 -8.87 -32.82 -29.44
C LEU A 160 -9.85 -33.77 -30.15
N ALA A 161 -9.35 -34.63 -31.04
CA ALA A 161 -10.18 -35.62 -31.72
C ALA A 161 -10.76 -36.65 -30.73
N LYS A 162 -9.93 -37.16 -29.81
CA LYS A 162 -10.40 -38.05 -28.74
C LYS A 162 -11.48 -37.38 -27.90
N ALA A 163 -11.24 -36.13 -27.53
CA ALA A 163 -12.20 -35.33 -26.80
C ALA A 163 -13.54 -35.22 -27.56
N LEU A 164 -13.52 -34.80 -28.82
CA LEU A 164 -14.75 -34.71 -29.61
C LEU A 164 -15.47 -36.06 -29.71
N SER A 165 -14.76 -37.16 -29.91
CA SER A 165 -15.35 -38.50 -29.95
C SER A 165 -16.02 -38.90 -28.63
N GLU A 166 -15.36 -38.67 -27.49
CA GLU A 166 -15.93 -38.92 -26.16
C GLU A 166 -17.20 -38.10 -25.94
N ALA A 167 -17.21 -36.82 -26.34
CA ALA A 167 -18.40 -35.98 -26.20
C ALA A 167 -19.54 -36.44 -27.11
N VAL A 168 -19.25 -36.92 -28.32
CA VAL A 168 -20.25 -37.52 -29.21
C VAL A 168 -20.85 -38.78 -28.58
N GLU A 169 -20.03 -39.63 -27.96
CA GLU A 169 -20.48 -40.84 -27.27
C GLU A 169 -21.30 -40.53 -26.01
N ASP A 170 -20.83 -39.63 -25.15
CA ASP A 170 -21.50 -39.21 -23.90
C ASP A 170 -22.90 -38.64 -24.18
N TRP A 171 -23.00 -37.81 -25.22
CA TRP A 171 -24.25 -37.18 -25.63
C TRP A 171 -25.07 -38.07 -26.58
N LYS A 172 -24.60 -39.29 -26.87
CA LYS A 172 -25.25 -40.28 -27.76
C LYS A 172 -25.63 -39.67 -29.11
N LEU A 173 -24.75 -38.84 -29.65
CA LEU A 173 -24.95 -38.15 -30.92
C LEU A 173 -24.64 -39.11 -32.05
N GLU A 174 -25.63 -39.35 -32.90
CA GLU A 174 -25.43 -40.14 -34.11
C GLU A 174 -24.94 -39.24 -35.25
N ARG A 175 -24.04 -39.78 -36.07
CA ARG A 175 -23.67 -39.10 -37.31
C ARG A 175 -24.89 -39.09 -38.22
N ALA A 176 -25.31 -37.90 -38.64
CA ALA A 176 -26.32 -37.77 -39.68
C ALA A 176 -25.92 -38.61 -40.90
N LYS A 177 -26.84 -39.45 -41.38
CA LYS A 177 -26.64 -40.32 -42.54
C LYS A 177 -26.48 -39.52 -43.82
#